data_AF-A0A7L9FIB7-F1
#
_entry.id   AF-A0A7L9FIB7-F1
#
_cell.length_a   1.000
_cell.length_b   1.000
_cell.length_c   1.000
_cell.angle_alpha   90.00
_cell.angle_beta   90.00
_cell.angle_gamma   90.00
#
_symmetry.space_group_name_H-M   'P 1'
#
loop_
_entity.id
_entity.type
_entity.pdbx_description
1 polymer ?
#
loop_
_entity_poly.entity_id
_entity_poly.type
_entity_poly.pdbx_seq_one_letter_code
_entity_poly.pdbx_strand_id
1 'polypeptide(L)'
;MGDWSLRAILFMVSLALTVLLVVAGFSQEISAGSARQIYSSTEQYTEGLVVKGDFEATALNIFLDFAPLMLVCNTPVLGPLIAGATSYYTGYVSKAQLVATGKGGLQALFSDVVSLLQVLAISIASAEGMLLSYKLLKRQRAEFLETVAVLVFEVGLAVLVASIWALEAS
;
A
#
# COMPACT_ATOMS: atom_id res chain seq x y z
N MET A 1 -12.24 13.20 23.05
CA MET A 1 -11.02 12.79 22.32
C MET A 1 -10.70 13.88 21.31
N GLY A 2 -9.45 14.31 21.21
CA GLY A 2 -9.02 15.21 20.13
C GLY A 2 -8.82 14.44 18.82
N ASP A 3 -8.81 15.12 17.68
CA ASP A 3 -8.71 14.49 16.35
C ASP A 3 -7.45 13.63 16.20
N TRP A 4 -6.32 14.06 16.75
CA TRP A 4 -5.08 13.27 16.78
C TRP A 4 -5.21 11.93 17.51
N SER A 5 -5.94 11.90 18.63
CA SER A 5 -6.17 10.65 19.36
C SER A 5 -7.05 9.70 18.56
N LEU A 6 -8.03 10.23 17.80
CA LEU A 6 -8.86 9.42 16.93
C LEU A 6 -8.08 8.91 15.71
N ARG A 7 -7.23 9.74 15.10
CA ARG A 7 -6.31 9.33 14.02
C ARG A 7 -5.39 8.20 14.45
N ALA A 8 -4.79 8.29 15.64
CA ALA A 8 -3.92 7.24 16.16
C ALA A 8 -4.66 5.90 16.31
N ILE A 9 -5.90 5.92 16.81
CA ILE A 9 -6.73 4.70 16.92
C ILE A 9 -7.07 4.16 15.53
N LEU A 10 -7.52 5.02 14.61
CA LEU A 10 -7.89 4.62 13.25
C LEU A 10 -6.67 4.08 12.48
N PHE A 11 -5.49 4.64 12.71
CA PHE A 11 -4.22 4.12 12.18
C PHE A 11 -3.93 2.71 12.69
N MET A 12 -4.01 2.49 14.01
CA MET A 12 -3.79 1.14 14.57
C MET A 12 -4.80 0.12 14.05
N VAL A 13 -6.07 0.52 13.93
CA VAL A 13 -7.13 -0.31 13.35
C VAL A 13 -6.84 -0.59 11.88
N SER A 14 -6.49 0.43 11.09
CA SER A 14 -6.19 0.27 9.68
C SER A 14 -4.97 -0.61 9.45
N LEU A 15 -3.90 -0.42 10.23
CA LEU A 15 -2.70 -1.23 10.16
C LEU A 15 -3.01 -2.71 10.46
N ALA A 16 -3.76 -2.97 11.52
CA ALA A 16 -4.19 -4.32 11.86
C ALA A 16 -5.04 -4.94 10.73
N LEU A 17 -6.00 -4.20 10.16
CA LEU A 17 -6.83 -4.66 9.05
C LEU A 17 -6.01 -4.93 7.79
N THR A 18 -5.09 -4.04 7.43
CA THR A 18 -4.18 -4.22 6.30
C THR A 18 -3.36 -5.50 6.46
N VAL A 19 -2.74 -5.72 7.62
CA VAL A 19 -1.97 -6.94 7.89
C VAL A 19 -2.86 -8.18 7.84
N LEU A 20 -4.05 -8.15 8.45
CA LEU A 20 -4.98 -9.29 8.42
C LEU A 20 -5.44 -9.61 6.99
N LEU A 21 -5.68 -8.60 6.16
CA LEU A 21 -6.09 -8.80 4.77
C LEU A 21 -4.95 -9.34 3.91
N VAL A 22 -3.71 -8.88 4.12
CA VAL A 22 -2.52 -9.49 3.50
C VAL A 22 -2.43 -10.97 3.86
N VAL A 23 -2.57 -11.32 5.15
CA VAL A 23 -2.56 -12.72 5.60
C VAL A 23 -3.71 -13.51 4.99
N ALA A 24 -4.91 -12.95 4.93
CA ALA A 24 -6.08 -13.58 4.34
C ALA A 24 -5.90 -13.85 2.83
N GLY A 25 -5.33 -12.89 2.10
CA GLY A 25 -5.00 -13.04 0.68
C GLY A 25 -3.93 -14.10 0.44
N PHE A 26 -2.90 -14.13 1.29
CA PHE A 26 -1.85 -15.14 1.21
C PHE A 26 -2.33 -16.55 1.54
N SER A 27 -3.35 -16.68 2.38
CA SER A 27 -3.91 -17.96 2.82
C SER A 27 -4.83 -18.59 1.78
N GLN A 28 -5.15 -17.89 0.68
CA GLN A 28 -5.98 -18.44 -0.38
C GLN A 28 -5.28 -19.58 -1.12
N GLU A 29 -6.09 -20.56 -1.53
CA GLU A 29 -5.65 -21.58 -2.46
C GLU A 29 -5.49 -20.99 -3.86
N ILE A 30 -4.39 -21.34 -4.52
CA ILE A 30 -4.08 -20.91 -5.88
C ILE A 30 -3.48 -22.09 -6.64
N SER A 31 -3.99 -22.33 -7.85
CA SER A 31 -3.44 -23.37 -8.72
C SER A 31 -2.05 -22.96 -9.23
N ALA A 32 -1.17 -23.92 -9.51
CA ALA A 32 0.16 -23.62 -10.05
C ALA A 32 0.11 -22.86 -11.39
N GLY A 33 -0.89 -23.16 -12.24
CA GLY A 33 -1.09 -22.46 -13.50
C GLY A 33 -1.46 -21.00 -13.29
N SER A 34 -2.45 -20.72 -12.44
CA SER A 34 -2.87 -19.36 -12.09
C SER A 34 -1.75 -18.58 -11.39
N ALA A 35 -1.02 -19.22 -10.49
CA ALA A 35 0.11 -18.61 -9.78
C ALA A 35 1.18 -18.12 -10.73
N ARG A 36 1.56 -18.92 -11.73
CA ARG A 36 2.54 -18.52 -12.75
C ARG A 36 2.04 -17.34 -13.57
N GLN A 37 0.77 -17.34 -13.98
CA GLN A 37 0.19 -16.25 -14.76
C GLN A 37 0.18 -14.92 -13.98
N ILE A 38 -0.26 -14.97 -12.72
CA ILE A 38 -0.30 -13.79 -11.85
C ILE A 38 1.13 -13.29 -11.58
N TYR A 39 2.05 -14.20 -11.24
CA TYR A 39 3.45 -13.85 -11.00
C TYR A 39 4.08 -13.20 -12.24
N SER A 40 3.98 -13.84 -13.41
CA SER A 40 4.58 -13.32 -14.65
C SER A 40 4.00 -11.97 -15.05
N SER A 41 2.69 -11.77 -14.89
CA SER A 41 2.04 -10.49 -15.18
C SER A 41 2.50 -9.39 -14.22
N THR A 42 2.71 -9.74 -12.95
CA THR A 42 3.20 -8.80 -11.94
C THR A 42 4.67 -8.46 -12.19
N GLU A 43 5.50 -9.47 -12.48
CA GLU A 43 6.91 -9.31 -12.79
C GLU A 43 7.10 -8.40 -14.02
N GLN A 44 6.38 -8.68 -15.12
CA GLN A 44 6.38 -7.82 -16.31
C GLN A 44 5.93 -6.38 -16.02
N TYR A 45 4.92 -6.21 -15.16
CA TYR A 45 4.48 -4.88 -14.74
C TYR A 45 5.60 -4.15 -13.99
N THR A 46 6.21 -4.79 -12.99
CA THR A 46 7.28 -4.18 -12.18
C THR A 46 8.53 -3.90 -13.01
N GLU A 47 8.91 -4.78 -13.94
CA GLU A 47 10.01 -4.56 -14.88
C GLU A 47 9.73 -3.36 -15.79
N GLY A 48 8.47 -3.14 -16.17
CA GLY A 48 8.05 -1.99 -16.97
C GLY A 48 8.21 -0.64 -16.27
N LEU A 49 8.30 -0.62 -14.94
CA LEU A 49 8.56 0.60 -14.16
C LEU A 49 10.04 0.99 -14.15
N VAL A 50 10.95 0.04 -14.40
CA VAL A 50 12.40 0.23 -14.29
C VAL A 50 13.02 0.74 -15.60
N VAL A 51 13.72 1.85 -15.53
CA VAL A 51 14.51 2.41 -16.63
C VAL A 51 15.99 2.09 -16.38
N LYS A 52 16.54 1.16 -17.15
CA LYS A 52 17.91 0.66 -16.95
C LYS A 52 18.95 1.78 -16.99
N GLY A 53 19.72 1.91 -15.91
CA GLY A 53 20.78 2.93 -15.78
C GLY A 53 20.28 4.34 -15.46
N ASP A 54 18.98 4.52 -15.21
CA ASP A 54 18.37 5.80 -14.88
C ASP A 54 17.57 5.70 -13.58
N PHE A 55 18.23 6.09 -12.48
CA PHE A 55 17.64 6.12 -11.14
C PHE A 55 16.47 7.10 -11.07
N GLU A 56 16.60 8.30 -11.64
CA GLU A 56 15.60 9.37 -11.52
C GLU A 56 14.31 8.99 -12.25
N ALA A 57 14.43 8.45 -13.47
CA ALA A 57 13.27 7.99 -14.23
C ALA A 57 12.59 6.79 -13.56
N THR A 58 13.37 5.85 -13.02
CA THR A 58 12.81 4.70 -12.27
C THR A 58 12.07 5.15 -11.02
N ALA A 59 12.68 6.04 -10.22
CA ALA A 59 12.05 6.59 -9.02
C ALA A 59 10.76 7.36 -9.36
N LEU A 60 10.78 8.17 -10.42
CA LEU A 60 9.59 8.89 -10.86
C LEU A 60 8.46 7.94 -11.29
N ASN A 61 8.77 6.89 -12.05
CA ASN A 61 7.78 5.89 -12.46
C ASN A 61 7.13 5.19 -11.26
N ILE A 62 7.95 4.75 -10.29
CA ILE A 62 7.45 4.08 -9.08
C ILE A 62 6.61 5.06 -8.24
N PHE A 63 7.03 6.31 -8.12
CA PHE A 63 6.25 7.33 -7.42
C PHE A 63 4.90 7.57 -8.10
N LEU A 64 4.88 7.71 -9.43
CA LEU A 64 3.65 7.93 -10.19
C LEU A 64 2.72 6.72 -10.22
N ASP A 65 3.25 5.51 -10.00
CA ASP A 65 2.45 4.29 -9.79
C ASP A 65 1.83 4.26 -8.38
N PHE A 66 2.64 4.53 -7.35
CA PHE A 66 2.23 4.34 -5.96
C PHE A 66 1.42 5.51 -5.39
N ALA A 67 1.78 6.76 -5.72
CA ALA A 67 1.14 7.95 -5.14
C ALA A 67 -0.38 8.04 -5.43
N PRO A 68 -0.88 7.73 -6.65
CA PRO A 68 -2.31 7.73 -6.92
C PRO A 68 -3.09 6.75 -6.04
N LEU A 69 -2.54 5.57 -5.75
CA LEU A 69 -3.16 4.60 -4.85
C LEU A 69 -3.37 5.21 -3.45
N MET A 70 -2.35 5.87 -2.90
CA MET A 70 -2.49 6.53 -1.58
C MET A 70 -3.53 7.65 -1.60
N LEU A 71 -3.56 8.47 -2.65
CA LEU A 71 -4.57 9.54 -2.77
C LEU A 71 -5.98 8.97 -2.80
N VAL A 72 -6.18 7.85 -3.50
CA VAL A 72 -7.46 7.16 -3.53
C VAL A 72 -7.80 6.59 -2.14
N CYS A 73 -6.84 6.04 -1.41
CA CYS A 73 -7.03 5.54 -0.05
C CYS A 73 -7.47 6.62 0.96
N ASN A 74 -7.20 7.90 0.70
CA ASN A 74 -7.72 9.02 1.50
C ASN A 74 -9.19 9.37 1.22
N THR A 75 -9.80 8.80 0.18
CA THR A 75 -11.18 9.15 -0.19
C THR A 75 -12.16 8.61 0.86
N PRO A 76 -13.11 9.41 1.35
CA PRO A 76 -14.14 8.93 2.27
C PRO A 76 -14.91 7.75 1.67
N VAL A 77 -15.16 6.73 2.49
CA VAL A 77 -15.85 5.47 2.20
C VAL A 77 -15.09 4.56 1.22
N LEU A 78 -14.69 5.07 0.06
CA LEU A 78 -14.01 4.30 -0.98
C LEU A 78 -12.56 3.96 -0.60
N GLY A 79 -11.86 4.88 0.05
CA GLY A 79 -10.46 4.74 0.38
C GLY A 79 -10.15 3.52 1.25
N PRO A 80 -10.84 3.31 2.38
CA PRO A 80 -10.66 2.12 3.20
C PRO A 80 -10.99 0.81 2.47
N LEU A 81 -11.98 0.82 1.57
CA LEU A 81 -12.33 -0.35 0.76
C LEU A 81 -11.20 -0.70 -0.23
N ILE A 82 -10.64 0.31 -0.89
CA ILE A 82 -9.54 0.15 -1.84
C ILE A 82 -8.27 -0.29 -1.12
N ALA A 83 -7.95 0.33 0.02
CA ALA A 83 -6.83 -0.10 0.86
C ALA A 83 -6.97 -1.58 1.25
N GLY A 84 -8.17 -2.00 1.65
CA GLY A 84 -8.44 -3.40 2.00
C GLY A 84 -8.29 -4.34 0.81
N ALA A 85 -8.86 -4.00 -0.35
CA ALA A 85 -8.74 -4.79 -1.57
C ALA A 85 -7.28 -4.92 -2.01
N THR A 86 -6.54 -3.81 -2.06
CA THR A 86 -5.12 -3.82 -2.42
C THR A 86 -4.31 -4.66 -1.45
N SER A 87 -4.52 -4.51 -0.14
CA SER A 87 -3.83 -5.31 0.89
C SER A 87 -4.06 -6.81 0.69
N TYR A 88 -5.30 -7.21 0.40
CA TYR A 88 -5.63 -8.59 0.10
C TYR A 88 -4.92 -9.10 -1.17
N TYR A 89 -4.94 -8.32 -2.25
CA TYR A 89 -4.26 -8.69 -3.49
C TYR A 89 -2.74 -8.76 -3.34
N THR A 90 -2.12 -7.88 -2.55
CA THR A 90 -0.69 -7.97 -2.22
C THR A 90 -0.34 -9.32 -1.59
N GLY A 91 -1.17 -9.79 -0.64
CA GLY A 91 -1.01 -11.12 -0.05
C GLY A 91 -1.17 -12.26 -1.06
N TYR A 92 -2.18 -12.14 -1.93
CA TYR A 92 -2.46 -13.12 -2.98
C TYR A 92 -1.34 -13.22 -4.03
N VAL A 93 -0.80 -12.09 -4.47
CA VAL A 93 0.35 -12.01 -5.39
C VAL A 93 1.60 -12.60 -4.74
N SER A 94 1.83 -12.33 -3.46
CA SER A 94 2.96 -12.91 -2.73
C SER A 94 2.86 -14.42 -2.59
N LYS A 95 1.63 -14.94 -2.43
CA LYS A 95 1.36 -16.38 -2.49
C LYS A 95 1.62 -16.95 -3.88
N ALA A 96 1.21 -16.23 -4.93
CA ALA A 96 1.44 -16.62 -6.32
C ALA A 96 2.95 -16.73 -6.63
N GLN A 97 3.76 -15.76 -6.18
CA GLN A 97 5.22 -15.81 -6.29
C GLN A 97 5.82 -17.05 -5.62
N LEU A 98 5.39 -17.37 -4.39
CA LEU A 98 5.86 -18.54 -3.66
C LEU A 98 5.53 -19.84 -4.40
N VAL A 99 4.31 -19.99 -4.91
CA VAL A 99 3.89 -21.20 -5.64
C VAL A 99 4.58 -21.30 -7.00
N ALA A 100 4.81 -20.17 -7.69
CA ALA A 100 5.40 -20.15 -9.02
C ALA A 100 6.92 -20.39 -9.02
N THR A 101 7.64 -19.82 -8.05
CA THR A 101 9.11 -19.79 -8.03
C THR A 101 9.73 -20.65 -6.93
N GLY A 102 8.93 -21.08 -5.94
CA GLY A 102 9.43 -21.69 -4.71
C GLY A 102 10.20 -20.72 -3.80
N LYS A 103 10.25 -19.43 -4.14
CA LYS A 103 10.93 -18.36 -3.40
C LYS A 103 9.94 -17.29 -2.96
N GLY A 104 10.32 -16.53 -1.93
CA GLY A 104 9.46 -15.52 -1.34
C GLY A 104 8.54 -16.09 -0.26
N GLY A 105 7.42 -15.40 0.00
CA GLY A 105 6.46 -15.78 1.03
C GLY A 105 6.12 -14.61 1.94
N LEU A 106 5.21 -14.84 2.90
CA LEU A 106 4.71 -13.79 3.78
C LEU A 106 5.83 -13.11 4.59
N GLN A 107 6.90 -13.85 4.95
CA GLN A 107 8.03 -13.28 5.66
C GLN A 107 8.83 -12.27 4.84
N ALA A 108 8.93 -12.45 3.52
CA ALA A 108 9.62 -11.52 2.63
C ALA A 108 8.93 -10.14 2.63
N LEU A 109 7.59 -10.13 2.60
CA LEU A 109 6.76 -8.93 2.71
C LEU A 109 7.00 -8.12 3.99
N PHE A 110 7.33 -8.78 5.10
CA PHE A 110 7.56 -8.13 6.40
C PHE A 110 9.04 -7.90 6.74
N SER A 111 9.95 -8.34 5.88
CA SER A 111 11.40 -8.11 6.04
C SER A 111 11.95 -7.11 5.03
N ASP A 112 11.24 -6.89 3.93
CA ASP A 112 11.56 -5.87 2.95
C ASP A 112 11.14 -4.46 3.39
N VAL A 113 12.06 -3.51 3.31
CA VAL A 113 11.86 -2.13 3.79
C VAL A 113 10.84 -1.40 2.91
N VAL A 114 10.90 -1.60 1.60
CA VAL A 114 9.96 -0.98 0.64
C VAL A 114 8.54 -1.43 0.96
N SER A 115 8.33 -2.73 1.12
CA SER A 115 7.04 -3.34 1.48
C SER A 115 6.50 -2.81 2.82
N LEU A 116 7.35 -2.69 3.85
CA LEU A 116 6.95 -2.15 5.15
C LEU A 116 6.51 -0.68 5.06
N LEU A 117 7.24 0.14 4.30
CA LEU A 117 6.89 1.54 4.07
C LEU A 117 5.58 1.67 3.28
N GLN A 118 5.35 0.83 2.27
CA GLN A 118 4.10 0.80 1.52
C GLN A 118 2.91 0.42 2.41
N VAL A 119 3.05 -0.60 3.26
CA VAL A 119 2.03 -1.01 4.24
C VAL A 119 1.71 0.14 5.19
N LEU A 120 2.74 0.84 5.71
CA LEU A 120 2.55 2.00 6.58
C LEU A 120 1.81 3.13 5.86
N ALA A 121 2.24 3.48 4.65
CA ALA A 121 1.66 4.56 3.86
C ALA A 121 0.18 4.28 3.52
N ILE A 122 -0.14 3.07 3.07
CA ILE A 122 -1.53 2.65 2.81
C ILE A 122 -2.36 2.69 4.10
N SER A 123 -1.79 2.26 5.23
CA SER A 123 -2.50 2.27 6.52
C SER A 123 -2.80 3.68 7.02
N ILE A 124 -1.90 4.64 6.80
CA ILE A 124 -2.12 6.05 7.15
C ILE A 124 -3.18 6.67 6.25
N ALA A 125 -3.07 6.50 4.93
CA ALA A 125 -4.04 6.99 3.97
C ALA A 125 -5.44 6.42 4.22
N SER A 126 -5.53 5.12 4.47
CA SER A 126 -6.77 4.45 4.84
C SER A 126 -7.33 4.96 6.16
N ALA A 127 -6.50 5.21 7.17
CA ALA A 127 -6.94 5.77 8.44
C ALA A 127 -7.51 7.19 8.30
N GLU A 128 -6.91 8.04 7.48
CA GLU A 128 -7.45 9.36 7.15
C GLU A 128 -8.76 9.22 6.35
N GLY A 129 -8.82 8.30 5.39
CA GLY A 129 -10.06 7.94 4.69
C GLY A 129 -11.18 7.49 5.65
N MET A 130 -10.86 6.66 6.66
CA MET A 130 -11.81 6.26 7.71
C MET A 130 -12.23 7.45 8.59
N LEU A 131 -11.31 8.34 8.95
CA LEU A 131 -11.62 9.54 9.73
C LEU A 131 -12.59 10.45 8.97
N LEU A 132 -12.29 10.73 7.71
CA LEU A 132 -13.13 11.56 6.86
C LEU A 132 -14.49 10.91 6.64
N SER A 133 -14.54 9.58 6.51
CA SER A 133 -15.81 8.81 6.47
C SER A 133 -16.62 9.00 7.76
N TYR A 134 -15.98 8.87 8.92
CA TYR A 134 -16.61 9.06 10.23
C TYR A 134 -17.17 10.48 10.36
N LYS A 135 -16.37 11.50 10.01
CA LYS A 135 -16.78 12.90 10.06
C LYS A 135 -17.91 13.20 9.08
N LEU A 136 -17.86 12.65 7.87
CA LEU A 136 -18.93 12.75 6.88
C LEU A 136 -20.25 12.20 7.43
N LEU A 137 -20.22 10.99 8.01
CA LEU A 137 -21.39 10.35 8.61
C LEU A 137 -21.94 11.13 9.82
N LYS A 138 -21.06 11.73 10.61
CA LYS A 138 -21.43 12.59 11.74
C LYS A 138 -21.76 14.03 11.35
N ARG A 139 -21.67 14.39 10.06
CA ARG A 139 -21.83 15.75 9.53
C ARG A 139 -20.93 16.77 10.25
N GLN A 140 -19.73 16.34 10.63
CA GLN A 140 -18.70 17.17 11.26
C GLN A 140 -17.71 17.65 10.21
N ARG A 141 -17.12 18.83 10.43
CA ARG A 141 -16.07 19.35 9.56
C ARG A 141 -14.74 18.66 9.88
N ALA A 142 -14.00 18.29 8.85
CA ALA A 142 -12.61 17.91 8.97
C ALA A 142 -11.74 19.15 9.22
N GLU A 143 -10.70 19.02 10.03
CA GLU A 143 -9.71 20.08 10.21
C GLU A 143 -8.74 20.05 9.03
N PHE A 144 -8.90 21.02 8.13
CA PHE A 144 -8.18 21.06 6.86
C PHE A 144 -6.66 21.01 7.03
N LEU A 145 -6.10 21.77 7.97
CA LEU A 145 -4.64 21.83 8.19
C LEU A 145 -4.08 20.48 8.63
N GLU A 146 -4.83 19.73 9.43
CA GLU A 146 -4.39 18.42 9.91
C GLU A 146 -4.43 17.38 8.78
N THR A 147 -5.48 17.37 7.96
CA THR A 147 -5.55 16.49 6.79
C THR A 147 -4.44 16.81 5.79
N VAL A 148 -4.14 18.10 5.54
CA VAL A 148 -3.01 18.49 4.68
C VAL A 148 -1.68 18.03 5.25
N ALA A 149 -1.46 18.13 6.57
CA ALA A 149 -0.24 17.63 7.20
C ALA A 149 -0.06 16.12 7.00
N VAL A 150 -1.14 15.34 7.09
CA VAL A 150 -1.15 13.90 6.80
C VAL A 150 -0.81 13.64 5.33
N LEU A 151 -1.46 14.33 4.39
CA LEU A 151 -1.18 14.19 2.96
C LEU A 151 0.27 14.52 2.59
N VAL A 152 0.85 15.57 3.19
CA VAL A 152 2.26 15.92 2.99
C VAL A 152 3.18 14.81 3.52
N PHE A 153 2.86 14.23 4.67
CA PHE A 153 3.61 13.11 5.23
C PHE A 153 3.54 11.87 4.32
N GLU A 154 2.35 11.56 3.80
CA GLU A 154 2.15 10.46 2.86
C GLU A 154 2.95 10.64 1.57
N VAL A 155 2.91 11.83 0.96
CA VAL A 155 3.73 12.14 -0.23
C VAL A 155 5.21 11.93 0.08
N GLY A 156 5.68 12.36 1.25
CA GLY A 156 7.05 12.09 1.70
C GLY A 156 7.36 10.59 1.78
N LEU A 157 6.43 9.78 2.29
CA LEU A 157 6.57 8.32 2.31
C LEU A 157 6.60 7.72 0.91
N ALA A 158 5.75 8.18 -0.02
CA ALA A 158 5.76 7.70 -1.41
C ALA A 158 7.08 8.02 -2.12
N VAL A 159 7.62 9.23 -1.91
CA VAL A 159 8.94 9.61 -2.43
C VAL A 159 10.03 8.71 -1.85
N LEU A 160 9.97 8.42 -0.55
CA LEU A 160 10.94 7.54 0.11
C LEU A 160 10.87 6.10 -0.43
N VAL A 161 9.66 5.53 -0.55
CA VAL A 161 9.40 4.21 -1.16
C VAL A 161 10.00 4.15 -2.56
N ALA A 162 9.68 5.14 -3.40
CA ALA A 162 10.15 5.20 -4.77
C ALA A 162 11.67 5.29 -4.87
N SER A 163 12.29 6.09 -4.00
CA SER A 163 13.75 6.27 -3.98
C SER A 163 14.49 5.01 -3.54
N ILE A 164 14.01 4.33 -2.48
CA ILE A 164 14.62 3.09 -1.99
C ILE A 164 14.48 1.99 -3.05
N TRP A 165 13.29 1.83 -3.62
CA TRP A 165 13.07 0.82 -4.64
C TRP A 165 13.92 1.10 -5.89
N ALA A 166 13.98 2.35 -6.38
CA ALA A 166 14.83 2.69 -7.52
C ALA A 166 16.32 2.40 -7.25
N LEU A 167 16.78 2.59 -6.01
CA LEU A 167 18.14 2.27 -5.59
C LEU A 167 18.43 0.76 -5.59
N GLU A 168 17.44 -0.05 -5.21
CA GLU A 168 17.54 -1.52 -5.23
C GLU A 168 17.47 -2.09 -6.66
N ALA A 169 16.86 -1.36 -7.58
CA ALA A 169 16.69 -1.77 -8.98
C ALA A 169 17.85 -1.34 -9.91
N SER A 170 18.67 -0.38 -9.50
CA SER A 170 19.83 0.16 -10.24
C SER A 170 21.12 -0.62 -9.99
#